data_AF-A0A6B3CW00-F1
#
_entry.id   AF-A0A6B3CW00-F1
#
_cell.length_a   1.000
_cell.length_b   1.000
_cell.length_c   1.000
_cell.angle_alpha   90.00
_cell.angle_beta   90.00
_cell.angle_gamma   90.00
#
_symmetry.space_group_name_H-M   'P 1'
#
loop_
_entity.id
_entity.type
_entity.pdbx_description
1 polymer ?
#
loop_
_entity_poly.entity_id
_entity_poly.type
_entity_poly.pdbx_seq_one_letter_code
_entity_poly.pdbx_strand_id
1 'polypeptide(L)' 'MRRPVLAAVAVAGALVLAGCGGSDSGSAASGAELSVDAAYIPQPVSDSMAAGFLTITNEGDTADQLTSVTSEAG' A
#
# COMPACT_ATOMS: atom_id res chain seq x y z
N MET A 1 -15.44 -16.67 -40.27
CA MET A 1 -15.73 -16.02 -38.97
C MET A 1 -14.62 -16.31 -37.95
N ARG A 2 -13.40 -15.77 -38.14
CA ARG A 2 -12.25 -15.99 -37.21
C ARG A 2 -11.57 -14.68 -36.79
N ARG A 3 -12.31 -13.58 -36.88
CA ARG A 3 -11.89 -12.23 -36.52
C ARG A 3 -12.47 -11.67 -35.21
N PRO A 4 -13.56 -12.20 -34.59
CA PRO A 4 -14.05 -11.63 -33.33
C PRO A 4 -13.31 -12.19 -32.09
N VAL A 5 -12.61 -13.32 -32.24
CA VAL A 5 -11.94 -14.01 -31.12
C VAL A 5 -10.67 -13.27 -30.67
N LEU A 6 -9.95 -12.63 -31.60
CA LEU A 6 -8.71 -11.91 -31.28
C LEU A 6 -8.96 -10.60 -30.52
N ALA A 7 -10.09 -9.94 -30.76
CA ALA A 7 -10.45 -8.70 -30.05
C ALA A 7 -10.82 -8.95 -28.58
N ALA A 8 -11.45 -10.10 -28.28
CA ALA A 8 -11.83 -10.47 -26.92
C ALA A 8 -10.61 -10.76 -26.01
N VAL A 9 -9.55 -11.36 -26.57
CA VAL A 9 -8.32 -11.66 -25.82
C VAL A 9 -7.54 -10.39 -25.47
N ALA A 10 -7.52 -9.40 -26.37
CA ALA A 10 -6.81 -8.14 -26.13
C ALA A 10 -7.46 -7.29 -25.02
N VAL A 11 -8.79 -7.29 -24.92
CA VAL A 11 -9.51 -6.54 -23.88
C VAL A 11 -9.32 -7.18 -22.49
N ALA A 12 -9.33 -8.51 -22.40
CA ALA A 12 -9.05 -9.21 -21.14
C ALA A 12 -7.61 -8.95 -20.64
N GLY A 13 -6.63 -8.86 -21.55
CA GLY A 13 -5.25 -8.52 -21.21
C GLY A 13 -5.11 -7.12 -20.61
N ALA A 14 -5.82 -6.12 -21.14
CA ALA A 14 -5.75 -4.75 -20.63
C ALA A 14 -6.33 -4.59 -19.21
N LEU A 15 -7.35 -5.38 -18.85
CA LEU A 15 -7.93 -5.40 -17.51
C LEU A 15 -6.96 -5.97 -16.46
N VAL A 16 -6.10 -6.93 -16.85
CA VAL A 16 -5.07 -7.48 -15.95
C VAL A 16 -3.95 -6.45 -15.69
N LEU A 17 -3.58 -5.63 -16.68
CA LEU A 17 -2.54 -4.60 -16.48
C LEU A 17 -3.03 -3.36 -15.72
N ALA A 18 -4.33 -3.04 -15.76
CA ALA A 18 -4.92 -1.96 -14.97
C ALA A 18 -5.27 -2.38 -13.53
N GLY A 19 -5.08 -3.65 -13.17
CA GLY A 19 -5.39 -4.24 -11.87
C GLY A 19 -4.37 -3.97 -10.74
N CYS A 20 -3.47 -2.97 -10.89
CA CYS A 20 -2.54 -2.55 -9.81
C CYS A 20 -3.24 -1.72 -8.72
N GLY A 21 -4.51 -2.04 -8.44
CA GLY A 21 -5.37 -1.43 -7.44
C GLY A 21 -6.24 -2.51 -6.81
N GLY A 22 -5.61 -3.53 -6.22
CA GLY A 22 -6.28 -4.63 -5.55
C GLY A 22 -6.88 -4.18 -4.22
N SER A 23 -8.15 -3.79 -4.25
CA SER A 23 -9.04 -3.89 -3.09
C SER A 23 -10.05 -4.99 -3.41
N ASP A 24 -9.75 -6.22 -3.02
CA ASP A 24 -10.82 -7.19 -2.69
C ASP A 24 -10.31 -8.23 -1.68
N SER A 25 -10.95 -8.14 -0.52
CA SER A 25 -11.26 -9.18 0.44
C SER A 25 -11.08 -10.64 0.00
N GLY A 26 -10.41 -11.43 0.85
CA GLY A 26 -10.62 -12.87 0.90
C GLY A 26 -9.61 -13.73 0.14
N SER A 27 -8.33 -13.45 0.30
CA SER A 27 -7.31 -14.51 0.27
C SER A 27 -6.82 -14.68 1.70
N ALA A 28 -6.69 -15.90 2.21
CA ALA A 28 -6.05 -16.16 3.50
C ALA A 28 -4.62 -15.59 3.44
N ALA A 29 -4.47 -14.34 3.88
CA ALA A 29 -3.29 -13.55 3.63
C ALA A 29 -2.23 -13.99 4.62
N SER A 30 -1.25 -14.75 4.16
CA SER A 30 0.06 -14.84 4.82
C SER A 30 0.86 -13.54 4.63
N GLY A 31 0.18 -12.39 4.55
CA GLY A 31 0.75 -11.06 4.35
C GLY A 31 0.83 -10.34 5.69
N ALA A 32 1.81 -9.44 5.84
CA ALA A 32 2.07 -8.75 7.10
C ALA A 32 0.81 -8.00 7.61
N GLU A 33 0.40 -8.30 8.85
CA GLU A 33 -0.77 -7.75 9.51
C GLU A 33 -0.40 -6.46 10.25
N LEU A 34 -0.07 -5.41 9.48
CA LEU A 34 0.40 -4.12 9.99
C LEU A 34 -0.69 -3.05 9.95
N SER A 35 -0.87 -2.34 11.06
CA SER A 35 -1.73 -1.15 11.17
C SER A 35 -1.00 0.02 11.81
N VAL A 36 -1.47 1.25 11.56
CA VAL A 36 -0.89 2.49 12.11
C VAL A 36 -1.96 3.28 12.85
N ASP A 37 -1.65 3.70 14.07
CA ASP A 37 -2.49 4.58 14.88
C ASP A 37 -1.71 5.74 15.51
N ALA A 38 -2.44 6.65 16.16
CA ALA A 38 -1.88 7.80 16.89
C ALA A 38 -0.85 8.62 16.07
N ALA A 39 -1.08 8.76 14.77
CA ALA A 39 -0.16 9.46 13.87
C ALA A 39 -0.37 10.98 13.91
N TYR A 40 0.64 11.73 14.36
CA TYR A 40 0.61 13.21 14.40
C TYR A 40 2.01 13.84 14.39
N ILE A 41 2.07 15.11 14.00
CA ILE A 41 3.26 15.97 14.10
C ILE A 41 2.87 17.18 14.97
N PRO A 42 3.43 17.35 16.18
CA PRO A 42 3.24 18.59 16.93
C PRO A 42 3.85 19.77 16.19
N GLN A 43 3.23 20.95 16.33
CA GLN A 43 3.77 22.15 15.71
C GLN A 43 5.20 22.42 16.21
N PRO A 44 6.22 22.40 15.32
CA PRO A 44 7.59 22.63 15.73
C PRO A 44 7.86 24.12 15.99
N VAL A 45 8.91 24.41 16.76
CA VAL A 45 9.51 25.75 16.86
C VAL A 45 10.67 25.94 15.88
N SER A 46 10.70 25.12 14.83
CA SER A 46 11.67 25.11 13.75
C SER A 46 10.94 25.25 12.42
N ASP A 47 11.58 25.89 11.45
CA ASP A 47 11.09 26.08 10.09
C ASP A 47 11.47 24.93 9.13
N SER A 48 12.37 24.06 9.56
CA SER A 48 13.05 23.08 8.70
C SER A 48 13.12 21.68 9.31
N MET A 49 12.68 21.49 10.55
CA MET A 49 12.69 20.19 11.21
C MET A 49 11.46 19.99 12.10
N ALA A 50 10.87 18.80 12.02
CA ALA A 50 9.75 18.37 12.85
C ALA A 50 9.92 16.91 13.28
N ALA A 51 9.26 16.54 14.38
CA ALA A 51 9.15 15.16 14.83
C ALA A 51 7.76 14.61 14.50
N GLY A 52 7.70 13.45 13.86
CA GLY A 52 6.47 12.69 13.67
C GLY A 52 6.35 11.57 14.69
N PHE A 53 5.17 11.43 15.29
CA PHE A 53 4.83 10.32 16.17
C PHE A 53 3.79 9.44 15.50
N LEU A 54 3.93 8.13 15.69
CA LEU A 54 3.00 7.10 15.23
C LEU A 54 3.26 5.81 16.00
N THR A 55 2.27 4.95 16.08
CA THR A 55 2.42 3.57 16.55
C THR A 55 2.14 2.63 15.39
N ILE A 56 3.04 1.68 15.16
CA ILE A 56 2.81 0.56 14.22
C ILE A 56 2.49 -0.67 15.06
N THR A 57 1.31 -1.25 14.84
CA THR A 57 0.89 -2.50 15.49
C THR A 57 1.01 -3.61 14.45
N ASN A 58 1.78 -4.64 14.79
CA ASN A 58 1.88 -5.88 14.02
C ASN A 58 1.13 -6.98 14.78
N GLU A 59 0.01 -7.45 14.22
CA GLU A 59 -0.81 -8.51 14.81
C GLU A 59 -0.42 -9.91 14.31
N GLY A 60 0.55 -10.00 13.39
CA GLY A 60 1.02 -11.25 12.81
C GLY A 60 2.01 -12.02 13.69
N ASP A 61 2.18 -13.30 13.38
CA ASP A 61 2.99 -14.24 14.18
C ASP A 61 4.52 -14.06 14.01
N THR A 62 4.96 -13.23 13.06
CA THR A 62 6.37 -12.99 12.76
C THR A 62 6.73 -11.51 12.93
N ALA A 63 7.88 -11.25 13.56
CA ALA A 63 8.44 -9.91 13.65
C ALA A 63 8.74 -9.32 12.26
N ASP A 64 8.66 -8.00 12.16
CA ASP A 64 8.91 -7.24 10.93
C ASP A 64 9.77 -5.99 11.19
N GLN A 65 10.18 -5.29 10.14
CA GLN A 65 11.11 -4.14 10.19
C GLN A 65 10.62 -2.95 9.35
N LEU A 66 10.61 -1.77 9.95
CA LEU A 66 10.47 -0.51 9.24
C LEU A 66 11.80 -0.15 8.56
N THR A 67 11.87 -0.33 7.24
CA THR A 67 13.13 -0.20 6.48
C THR A 67 13.33 1.17 5.85
N SER A 68 12.27 1.94 5.61
CA SER A 68 12.35 3.29 5.06
C SER A 68 11.09 4.11 5.38
N VAL A 69 11.24 5.44 5.34
CA VAL A 69 10.16 6.41 5.37
C VAL A 69 10.47 7.50 4.34
N THR A 70 9.53 7.84 3.48
CA THR A 70 9.67 8.89 2.45
C THR A 70 8.47 9.84 2.52
N SER A 71 8.70 11.12 2.24
CA SER A 71 7.65 12.14 2.24
C SER A 71 7.99 13.26 1.26
N GLU A 72 6.98 13.81 0.60
CA GLU A 72 7.10 15.00 -0.26
C GLU A 72 7.35 16.29 0.54
N ALA A 73 7.06 16.27 1.84
CA ALA A 73 7.33 17.39 2.74
C ALA A 73 8.81 17.48 3.16
N GLY A 74 9.64 16.52 2.72
CA GLY A 74 11.08 16.45 2.98
C GLY A 74 11.90 17.27 2.01
#